data_AF-A0A9J6GX59-F1
#
_entry.id   AF-A0A9J6GX59-F1
#
_cell.length_a   1.000
_cell.length_b   1.000
_cell.length_c   1.000
_cell.angle_alpha   90.00
_cell.angle_beta   90.00
_cell.angle_gamma   90.00
#
_symmetry.space_group_name_H-M   'P 1'
#
loop_
_entity.id
_entity.type
_entity.pdbx_description
1 polymer ?
#
loop_
_entity_poly.entity_id
_entity_poly.type
_entity_poly.pdbx_seq_one_letter_code
_entity_poly.pdbx_strand_id
1 'polypeptide(L)'
;MAMGGDEVLAEHIKTSGGNALYTSPTIQNELIAIIGKRIQDGIVQAVNKSEFFSVIADGTPDGTQTEQFSLCVLYVELELWRSKKIFSLSYQFQTSVDQVWRKR
;
A
#
# COMPACT_ATOMS: atom_id res chain seq x y z
N MET A 1 19.99 4.26 21.22
CA MET A 1 20.83 4.51 20.04
C MET A 1 20.35 3.57 18.95
N ALA A 2 19.86 4.08 17.83
CA ALA A 2 19.20 3.29 16.80
C ALA A 2 20.25 2.46 16.02
N MET A 3 20.42 1.19 16.39
CA MET A 3 21.15 0.19 15.60
C MET A 3 20.21 -0.37 14.51
N GLY A 4 19.78 0.50 13.60
CA GLY A 4 18.81 0.15 12.56
C GLY A 4 19.43 0.29 11.18
N GLY A 5 20.20 -0.72 10.75
CA GLY A 5 20.41 -1.18 9.37
C GLY A 5 20.88 -0.22 8.26
N ASP A 6 20.92 1.08 8.48
CA ASP A 6 20.98 2.08 7.42
C ASP A 6 22.12 3.07 7.69
N GLU A 7 23.31 2.54 7.98
CA GLU A 7 24.53 3.35 8.19
C GLU A 7 24.82 4.25 6.98
N VAL A 8 24.55 3.75 5.77
CA VAL A 8 24.66 4.51 4.52
C VAL A 8 23.66 5.67 4.48
N LEU A 9 22.40 5.44 4.89
CA LEU A 9 21.39 6.48 4.95
C LEU A 9 21.72 7.52 6.03
N ALA A 10 22.21 7.06 7.20
CA ALA A 10 22.62 7.90 8.30
C ALA A 10 23.83 8.78 7.94
N GLU A 11 24.79 8.23 7.19
CA GLU A 11 25.93 8.96 6.68
C GLU A 11 25.51 9.96 5.59
N HIS A 12 24.63 9.57 4.67
CA HIS A 12 24.06 10.45 3.65
C HIS A 12 23.34 11.66 4.28
N ILE A 13 22.55 11.43 5.33
CA ILE A 13 21.86 12.50 6.07
C ILE A 13 22.86 13.43 6.79
N LYS A 14 23.99 12.91 7.28
CA LYS A 14 25.00 13.74 7.96
C LYS A 14 25.87 14.55 7.01
N THR A 15 26.11 14.05 5.80
CA THR A 15 27.12 14.59 4.87
C THR A 15 26.52 15.39 3.71
N SER A 16 25.22 15.23 3.42
CA SER A 16 24.56 15.89 2.31
C SER A 16 24.15 17.33 2.60
N GLY A 17 24.28 18.21 1.59
CA GLY A 17 23.75 19.57 1.64
C GLY A 17 22.22 19.60 1.67
N GLY A 18 21.64 20.72 2.14
CA GLY A 18 20.20 20.94 2.35
C GLY A 18 19.25 20.32 1.31
N ASN A 19 19.53 20.54 0.02
CA ASN A 19 18.68 20.10 -1.08
C ASN A 19 18.79 18.59 -1.41
N ALA A 20 19.86 17.92 -0.96
CA ALA A 20 20.11 16.50 -1.23
C ALA A 20 19.67 15.57 -0.09
N LEU A 21 19.13 16.15 0.99
CA LEU A 21 18.59 15.41 2.13
C LEU A 21 17.23 14.77 1.81
N TYR A 22 16.45 15.38 0.91
CA TYR A 22 15.08 14.96 0.58
C TYR A 22 14.20 14.74 1.83
N THR A 23 14.50 15.41 2.94
CA THR A 23 13.85 15.23 4.25
C THR A 23 12.63 16.13 4.46
N SER A 24 12.37 17.07 3.56
CA SER A 24 11.20 17.94 3.70
C SER A 24 9.91 17.14 3.52
N PRO A 25 8.83 17.44 4.26
CA PRO A 25 7.55 16.73 4.11
C PRO A 25 7.05 16.70 2.67
N THR A 26 7.21 17.80 1.94
CA THR A 26 6.81 17.91 0.53
C THR A 26 7.55 16.90 -0.34
N ILE A 27 8.87 16.88 -0.25
CA ILE A 27 9.71 16.01 -1.08
C ILE A 27 9.47 14.53 -0.73
N GLN A 28 9.35 14.20 0.56
CA GLN A 28 9.06 12.84 1.00
C GLN A 28 7.70 12.35 0.47
N ASN A 29 6.67 13.19 0.56
CA ASN A 29 5.34 12.86 0.04
C ASN A 29 5.35 12.66 -1.48
N GLU A 30 6.06 13.51 -2.22
CA GLU A 30 6.24 13.35 -3.68
C GLU A 30 6.96 12.04 -4.01
N LEU A 31 8.04 11.73 -3.30
CA LEU A 31 8.79 10.49 -3.50
C LEU A 31 7.91 9.26 -3.22
N ILE A 32 7.18 9.25 -2.10
CA ILE A 32 6.23 8.19 -1.74
C ILE A 32 5.17 8.03 -2.84
N ALA A 33 4.61 9.14 -3.34
CA ALA A 33 3.61 9.11 -4.40
C ALA A 33 4.16 8.54 -5.71
N ILE A 34 5.37 8.95 -6.12
CA ILE A 34 6.03 8.47 -7.34
C ILE A 34 6.33 6.96 -7.24
N ILE A 35 6.91 6.53 -6.11
CA ILE A 35 7.23 5.11 -5.89
C ILE A 35 5.94 4.29 -5.83
N GLY A 36 4.94 4.76 -5.07
CA GLY A 36 3.64 4.12 -4.97
C GLY A 36 2.97 3.95 -6.33
N LYS A 37 2.98 5.01 -7.15
CA LYS A 37 2.46 4.97 -8.53
C LYS A 37 3.24 3.97 -9.40
N ARG A 38 4.57 3.97 -9.32
CA ARG A 38 5.40 3.07 -10.13
C ARG A 38 5.13 1.60 -9.81
N ILE A 39 4.96 1.28 -8.52
CA ILE A 39 4.59 -0.07 -8.06
C ILE A 39 3.18 -0.42 -8.54
N GLN A 40 2.22 0.50 -8.37
CA GLN A 40 0.83 0.31 -8.80
C GLN A 40 0.75 0.06 -10.31
N ASP A 41 1.40 0.88 -11.13
CA ASP A 41 1.43 0.74 -12.58
C ASP A 41 2.02 -0.63 -12.98
N GLY A 42 3.07 -1.08 -12.30
CA GLY A 42 3.65 -2.41 -12.53
C GLY A 42 2.68 -3.55 -12.22
N ILE A 43 1.95 -3.45 -11.11
CA ILE A 43 0.92 -4.44 -10.72
C ILE A 43 -0.22 -4.45 -11.72
N VAL A 44 -0.75 -3.28 -12.10
CA VAL A 44 -1.84 -3.15 -13.07
C VAL A 44 -1.44 -3.75 -14.42
N GLN A 45 -0.21 -3.47 -14.88
CA GLN A 45 0.30 -4.08 -16.11
C GLN A 45 0.41 -5.61 -16.00
N ALA A 46 0.86 -6.15 -14.87
CA ALA A 46 0.96 -7.59 -14.66
C ALA A 46 -0.42 -8.26 -14.63
N VAL A 47 -1.39 -7.67 -13.93
CA VAL A 47 -2.78 -8.15 -13.87
C VAL A 47 -3.42 -8.12 -15.25
N ASN A 48 -3.26 -7.01 -16.00
CA ASN A 48 -3.81 -6.87 -17.35
C ASN A 48 -3.21 -7.85 -18.37
N LYS A 49 -1.99 -8.34 -18.13
CA LYS A 49 -1.34 -9.37 -18.95
C LYS A 49 -1.71 -10.80 -18.52
N SER A 50 -2.24 -10.97 -17.31
CA SER A 50 -2.60 -12.29 -16.80
C SER A 50 -3.88 -12.80 -17.48
N GLU A 51 -3.92 -14.10 -17.80
CA GLU A 51 -5.13 -14.73 -18.33
C GLU A 51 -6.24 -14.82 -17.27
N PHE A 52 -5.85 -14.92 -16.00
CA PHE A 52 -6.76 -15.09 -14.87
C PHE A 52 -6.34 -14.22 -13.69
N PHE A 53 -7.31 -13.47 -13.15
CA PHE A 53 -7.18 -12.74 -11.91
C PHE A 53 -8.44 -12.85 -11.05
N SER A 54 -8.31 -12.59 -9.76
CA SER A 54 -9.41 -12.53 -8.80
C SER A 54 -9.25 -11.33 -7.89
N VAL A 55 -10.36 -10.80 -7.40
CA VAL A 55 -10.43 -9.72 -6.42
C VAL A 55 -11.13 -10.25 -5.18
N ILE A 56 -10.47 -10.13 -4.03
CA ILE A 56 -11.00 -10.51 -2.72
C ILE A 56 -11.23 -9.24 -1.93
N ALA A 57 -12.41 -9.14 -1.32
CA ALA A 57 -12.76 -8.10 -0.37
C ALA A 57 -13.07 -8.75 0.98
N ASP A 58 -12.48 -8.25 2.06
CA ASP A 58 -12.72 -8.76 3.41
C ASP A 58 -12.87 -7.61 4.40
N GLY A 59 -13.88 -7.67 5.25
CA GLY A 59 -14.21 -6.66 6.25
C GLY A 59 -14.16 -7.27 7.64
N THR A 60 -13.34 -6.71 8.53
CA THR A 60 -13.33 -7.11 9.94
C THR A 60 -13.98 -5.99 10.76
N PRO A 61 -15.13 -6.25 11.40
CA PRO A 61 -15.71 -5.29 12.35
C PRO A 61 -14.74 -5.19 13.53
N ASP A 62 -14.17 -4.01 13.76
CA ASP A 62 -13.42 -3.78 14.98
C ASP A 62 -14.40 -3.49 16.13
N GLY A 63 -13.97 -3.70 17.37
CA GLY A 63 -14.81 -3.44 18.56
C GLY A 63 -15.05 -1.93 18.81
N THR A 64 -14.51 -1.07 17.94
CA THR A 64 -14.78 0.36 17.90
C THR A 64 -15.75 0.61 16.74
N GLN A 65 -16.35 1.79 16.61
CA GLN A 65 -17.36 2.03 15.56
C GLN A 65 -16.70 2.24 14.16
N THR A 66 -15.65 1.47 13.88
CA THR A 66 -14.82 1.58 12.69
C THR A 66 -14.74 0.21 12.02
N GLU A 67 -14.97 0.17 10.71
CA GLU A 67 -14.84 -1.05 9.94
C GLU A 67 -13.48 -1.02 9.23
N GLN A 68 -12.67 -2.05 9.45
CA GLN A 68 -11.47 -2.28 8.65
C GLN A 68 -11.84 -3.10 7.43
N PHE A 69 -11.63 -2.53 6.25
CA PHE A 69 -11.94 -3.17 4.98
C PHE A 69 -10.68 -3.36 4.15
N SER A 70 -10.46 -4.57 3.65
CA SER A 70 -9.30 -4.91 2.84
C SER A 70 -9.67 -5.33 1.42
N LEU A 71 -8.92 -4.85 0.42
CA LEU A 71 -8.99 -5.30 -0.97
C LEU A 71 -7.69 -6.00 -1.35
N CYS A 72 -7.80 -7.22 -1.89
CA CYS A 72 -6.70 -8.03 -2.38
C CYS A 72 -6.88 -8.41 -3.85
N VAL A 73 -5.84 -8.21 -4.67
CA VAL A 73 -5.81 -8.68 -6.06
C VAL A 73 -4.87 -9.88 -6.17
N LEU A 74 -5.35 -10.95 -6.79
CA LEU A 74 -4.60 -12.17 -7.07
C LEU A 74 -4.52 -12.35 -8.57
N TYR A 75 -3.32 -12.59 -9.11
CA TYR A 75 -3.14 -12.87 -10.53
C TYR A 75 -2.13 -14.01 -10.74
N VAL A 76 -2.28 -14.71 -11.87
CA VAL A 76 -1.40 -15.81 -12.26
C VAL A 76 -0.33 -15.29 -13.22
N GLU A 77 0.93 -15.51 -12.89
CA GLU A 77 2.07 -15.23 -13.77
C GLU A 77 2.61 -16.57 -14.31
N LEU A 78 2.27 -16.87 -15.57
CA LEU A 78 2.56 -18.16 -16.21
C LEU A 78 4.07 -18.39 -16.40
N GLU A 79 4.85 -17.33 -16.61
CA GLU A 79 6.30 -17.43 -16.82
C GLU A 79 7.06 -17.96 -15.60
N LEU A 80 6.50 -17.85 -14.40
CA LEU A 80 7.16 -18.25 -13.15
C LEU A 80 6.40 -19.34 -12.38
N TRP A 81 5.28 -19.85 -12.91
CA TRP A 81 4.38 -20.82 -12.25
C TRP A 81 4.14 -20.51 -10.76
N ARG A 82 4.06 -19.21 -10.43
CA ARG A 82 3.92 -18.70 -9.07
C ARG A 82 2.70 -17.79 -9.00
N SER A 83 1.79 -18.12 -8.08
CA SER A 83 0.72 -17.20 -7.70
C SER A 83 1.34 -16.03 -6.94
N LYS A 84 1.23 -14.81 -7.47
CA LYS A 84 1.65 -13.61 -6.75
C LYS A 84 0.43 -13.01 -6.06
N LYS A 85 0.47 -13.00 -4.73
CA LYS A 85 -0.45 -12.21 -3.91
C LYS A 85 0.12 -10.81 -3.81
N ILE A 86 -0.52 -9.83 -4.45
CA ILE A 86 -0.04 -8.46 -4.34
C ILE A 86 -1.19 -7.51 -4.06
N PHE A 87 -0.93 -6.68 -3.05
CA PHE A 87 -1.70 -5.55 -2.56
C PHE A 87 -2.84 -5.93 -1.62
N SER A 88 -2.70 -5.59 -0.34
CA SER A 88 -3.78 -5.49 0.63
C SER A 88 -3.97 -4.00 0.94
N LEU A 89 -5.02 -3.38 0.41
CA LEU A 89 -5.40 -2.02 0.82
C LEU A 89 -6.33 -2.11 2.01
N SER A 90 -5.86 -1.78 3.19
CA SER A 90 -6.72 -1.61 4.37
C SER A 90 -7.25 -0.18 4.41
N TYR A 91 -8.56 -0.02 4.29
CA TYR A 91 -9.28 1.23 4.50
C TYR A 91 -10.04 1.15 5.83
N GLN A 92 -10.08 2.27 6.56
CA GLN A 92 -10.89 2.41 7.78
C GLN A 92 -12.09 3.30 7.47
N PHE A 93 -13.30 2.78 7.64
CA PHE A 93 -14.53 3.55 7.50
C PHE A 93 -15.18 3.70 8.88
N GLN A 94 -15.53 4.94 9.27
CA GLN A 94 -16.32 5.16 10.48
C GLN A 94 -17.77 4.79 10.17
N THR A 95 -18.28 3.70 10.73
CA THR A 95 -19.70 3.35 10.59
C THR A 95 -20.49 4.17 11.61
N SER A 96 -21.35 5.09 11.15
CA SER A 96 -22.40 5.63 12.01
C SER A 96 -23.49 4.55 12.12
N VAL A 97 -23.78 4.12 13.35
CA VAL A 97 -24.70 3.02 13.69
C VAL A 97 -26.11 3.21 13.10
N ASP A 98 -26.45 4.42 12.64
CA ASP A 98 -27.78 4.80 12.18
C ASP A 98 -28.10 4.54 10.69
N GLN A 99 -27.14 4.13 9.86
CA GLN A 99 -27.38 3.99 8.40
C GLN A 99 -27.52 2.55 7.89
N VAL A 100 -27.12 1.53 8.67
CA VAL A 100 -27.08 0.13 8.19
C VAL A 100 -28.42 -0.59 8.33
N TRP A 101 -29.25 -0.23 9.32
CA TRP A 101 -30.50 -0.97 9.61
C TRP A 101 -31.79 -0.34 9.07
N ARG A 102 -31.74 0.81 8.37
CA ARG A 102 -32.95 1.52 7.92
C ARG A 102 -33.50 1.16 6.54
N LYS A 103 -32.96 0.12 5.87
CA LYS A 103 -33.45 -0.37 4.58
C LYS A 103 -33.48 -1.91 4.50
N ARG A 104 -34.08 -2.54 5.50
CA ARG A 104 -34.68 -3.87 5.37
C ARG A 104 -36.15 -3.77 5.75
#